data_AF-A0A5B7JH42-F1
#
_entry.id   AF-A0A5B7JH42-F1
#
_cell.length_a   1.000
_cell.length_b   1.000
_cell.length_c   1.000
_cell.angle_alpha   90.00
_cell.angle_beta   90.00
_cell.angle_gamma   90.00
#
_symmetry.space_group_name_H-M   'P 1'
#
loop_
_entity.id
_entity.type
_entity.pdbx_description
1 polymer ?
#
loop_
_entity_poly.entity_id
_entity_poly.type
_entity_poly.pdbx_seq_one_letter_code
_entity_poly.pdbx_strand_id
1 'polypeptide(L)' 'MNADNFIWSREAEVALLEQVREVKHLWDPQDKLYKKHSLRKYAFQRVADSLKEMFPSLQGI' A
#
# COMPACT_ATOMS: atom_id res chain seq x y z
N MET A 1 12.98 21.36 7.82
CA MET A 1 12.68 19.93 8.01
C MET A 1 13.29 19.22 6.82
N ASN A 2 14.46 18.64 6.99
CA ASN A 2 15.05 17.82 5.94
C ASN A 2 14.19 16.56 5.88
N ALA A 3 13.45 16.38 4.79
CA ALA A 3 12.93 15.06 4.47
C ALA A 3 14.17 14.22 4.19
N ASP A 4 14.68 13.53 5.21
CA ASP A 4 15.60 12.43 5.00
C ASP A 4 14.95 11.56 3.94
N ASN A 5 15.61 11.42 2.79
CA ASN A 5 15.09 10.64 1.67
C ASN A 5 14.87 9.22 2.20
N PHE A 6 13.63 8.92 2.56
CA PHE A 6 13.25 7.61 3.02
C PHE A 6 13.34 6.68 1.82
N ILE A 7 14.42 5.90 1.75
CA ILE A 7 14.66 4.96 0.67
C ILE A 7 13.90 3.67 1.02
N TRP A 8 12.88 3.36 0.24
CA TRP A 8 12.24 2.06 0.29
C TRP A 8 13.26 0.99 -0.12
N SER A 9 13.28 -0.14 0.59
CA SER A 9 14.03 -1.29 0.11
C SER A 9 13.31 -1.88 -1.10
N ARG A 10 14.07 -2.49 -2.01
CA ARG A 10 13.50 -3.16 -3.20
C ARG A 10 12.48 -4.22 -2.80
N GLU A 11 12.73 -4.92 -1.69
CA GLU A 11 11.83 -5.93 -1.14
C GLU A 11 10.52 -5.32 -0.67
N ALA A 12 10.55 -4.15 -0.03
CA ALA A 12 9.35 -3.43 0.41
C ALA A 12 8.53 -2.92 -0.78
N GLU A 13 9.19 -2.42 -1.83
CA GLU A 13 8.51 -1.99 -3.06
C GLU A 13 7.83 -3.18 -3.76
N VAL A 14 8.52 -4.32 -3.88
CA VAL A 14 7.95 -5.54 -4.48
C VAL A 14 6.75 -6.02 -3.66
N ALA A 15 6.88 -6.08 -2.33
CA ALA A 15 5.78 -6.50 -1.46
C ALA A 15 4.55 -5.58 -1.59
N LEU A 16 4.75 -4.26 -1.71
CA LEU A 16 3.66 -3.32 -1.96
C LEU A 16 2.95 -3.63 -3.28
N LEU A 17 3.70 -3.83 -4.36
CA LEU A 17 3.14 -4.13 -5.67
C LEU A 17 2.36 -5.44 -5.68
N GLU A 18 2.88 -6.48 -5.03
CA GLU A 18 2.22 -7.78 -4.90
C GLU A 18 0.90 -7.66 -4.10
N GLN A 19 0.92 -6.98 -2.95
CA GLN A 19 -0.29 -6.80 -2.14
C GLN A 19 -1.36 -5.95 -2.84
N VAL A 20 -0.97 -4.87 -3.51
CA VAL A 20 -1.90 -4.04 -4.29
C VAL A 20 -2.49 -4.86 -5.45
N ARG A 21 -1.69 -5.71 -6.11
CA ARG A 21 -2.15 -6.54 -7.23
C ARG A 21 -3.27 -7.48 -6.82
N GLU A 22 -3.20 -8.10 -5.65
CA GLU A 22 -4.24 -9.02 -5.13
C GLU A 22 -5.58 -8.31 -4.85
N VAL A 23 -5.55 -7.00 -4.60
CA VAL A 23 -6.74 -6.21 -4.29
C VAL A 23 -7.18 -5.41 -5.52
N LYS A 24 -7.81 -6.10 -6.49
CA LYS A 24 -8.22 -5.55 -7.80
C LYS A 24 -8.88 -4.17 -7.74
N HIS A 25 -9.79 -3.96 -6.79
CA HIS A 25 -10.50 -2.68 -6.65
C HIS A 25 -9.62 -1.48 -6.24
N LEU A 26 -8.32 -1.68 -5.94
CA LEU A 26 -7.36 -0.60 -5.76
C LEU A 26 -6.83 -0.05 -7.09
N TRP A 27 -6.75 -0.87 -8.15
CA TRP A 27 -6.06 -0.52 -9.40
C TRP A 27 -6.86 -0.76 -10.68
N ASP A 28 -7.88 -1.63 -10.67
CA ASP A 28 -8.71 -1.96 -11.83
C ASP A 28 -9.98 -1.09 -11.88
N PRO A 29 -10.11 -0.14 -12.82
CA PRO A 29 -11.31 0.70 -12.96
C PRO A 29 -12.58 -0.06 -13.36
N GLN A 30 -12.45 -1.28 -13.89
CA GLN A 30 -13.58 -2.14 -14.26
C GLN A 30 -14.14 -2.90 -13.05
N ASP A 31 -13.39 -2.99 -11.95
CA ASP A 31 -13.88 -3.58 -10.71
C ASP A 31 -15.06 -2.74 -10.16
N LYS A 32 -16.16 -3.42 -9.85
CA LYS A 32 -17.39 -2.80 -9.34
C LYS A 32 -17.16 -2.00 -8.04
N LEU A 33 -16.14 -2.36 -7.28
CA LEU A 33 -15.76 -1.72 -6.02
C LEU A 33 -14.74 -0.59 -6.19
N TYR A 34 -14.17 -0.39 -7.39
CA TYR A 34 -13.17 0.66 -7.64
C TYR A 34 -13.67 2.09 -7.37
N LYS A 35 -14.98 2.33 -7.56
CA LYS A 35 -15.61 3.63 -7.29
C LYS A 35 -16.03 3.79 -5.82
N LYS A 36 -15.89 2.75 -4.99
CA LYS A 36 -16.28 2.77 -3.57
C LYS A 36 -15.13 3.33 -2.74
N HIS A 37 -15.08 4.65 -2.62
CA HIS A 37 -14.01 5.38 -1.94
C HIS A 37 -13.70 4.85 -0.54
N SER A 38 -14.72 4.60 0.29
CA SER A 38 -14.54 4.07 1.66
C SER A 38 -13.89 2.68 1.68
N LEU A 39 -14.24 1.80 0.73
CA LEU A 39 -13.64 0.47 0.61
C LEU A 39 -12.18 0.57 0.16
N ARG A 40 -11.88 1.43 -0.82
CA ARG A 40 -10.51 1.66 -1.26
C ARG A 40 -9.63 2.23 -0.16
N LYS A 41 -10.13 3.20 0.61
CA LYS A 41 -9.42 3.75 1.77
C LYS A 41 -9.08 2.65 2.77
N TYR A 42 -10.07 1.80 3.10
CA TYR A 42 -9.86 0.68 4.00
C TYR A 42 -8.83 -0.34 3.46
N ALA A 43 -8.93 -0.69 2.18
CA ALA A 43 -7.99 -1.60 1.53
C ALA A 43 -6.56 -1.04 1.49
N PHE A 44 -6.37 0.24 1.19
CA PHE A 44 -5.06 0.89 1.27
C PHE A 44 -4.50 0.89 2.70
N GLN A 45 -5.34 1.18 3.71
CA GLN A 45 -4.91 1.12 5.10
C GLN A 45 -4.42 -0.28 5.46
N ARG A 46 -5.17 -1.32 5.06
CA ARG A 46 -4.77 -2.71 5.29
C ARG A 46 -3.43 -3.08 4.63
N VAL A 47 -3.18 -2.61 3.41
CA VAL A 47 -1.89 -2.81 2.73
C VAL A 47 -0.78 -2.08 3.49
N ALA A 48 -1.02 -0.84 3.91
CA ALA A 48 -0.05 -0.06 4.68
C ALA A 48 0.29 -0.71 6.03
N ASP A 49 -0.71 -1.17 6.77
CA ASP A 49 -0.53 -1.85 8.06
C ASP A 49 0.29 -3.13 7.88
N SER A 50 -0.04 -3.94 6.87
CA SER A 50 0.71 -5.15 6.57
C SER A 50 2.16 -4.88 6.18
N LEU A 51 2.41 -3.83 5.39
CA LEU A 51 3.78 -3.42 5.04
C LEU A 51 4.57 -2.95 6.26
N LYS A 52 3.94 -2.21 7.18
CA LYS A 52 4.58 -1.75 8.43
C LYS A 52 4.91 -2.89 9.39
N GLU A 53 4.14 -3.98 9.36
CA GLU A 53 4.43 -5.22 10.08
C GLU A 53 5.60 -5.98 9.46
N MET A 54 5.63 -6.12 8.13
CA MET A 54 6.70 -6.84 7.41
C MET A 54 8.03 -6.07 7.38
N PHE A 55 7.96 -4.75 7.30
CA PHE A 55 9.12 -3.86 7.19
C PHE A 55 9.02 -2.77 8.26
N PRO A 56 9.56 -3.00 9.48
CA PRO A 56 9.50 -2.04 10.58
C PRO A 56 10.12 -0.67 10.24
N SER A 57 11.04 -0.62 9.26
CA SER A 57 11.58 0.64 8.74
C SER A 57 10.50 1.57 8.16
N LEU A 58 9.35 1.03 7.73
CA LEU A 58 8.24 1.81 7.17
C LEU A 58 7.30 2.41 8.23
N GLN A 59 7.49 2.14 9.53
CA GLN A 59 6.55 2.58 10.58
C GLN A 59 6.50 4.11 10.75
N GLY A 60 7.54 4.83 10.32
CA GLY A 60 7.64 6.29 10.39
C GLY A 60 7.14 7.05 9.15
N ILE A 61 6.57 6.35 8.16
CA ILE A 61 5.99 6.92 6.93
C ILE A 61 4.48 7.17 7.10
#